data_AF-A0A7S3J6I5-F1
#
_entry.id   AF-A0A7S3J6I5-F1
#
_cell.length_a   1.000
_cell.length_b   1.000
_cell.length_c   1.000
_cell.angle_alpha   90.00
_cell.angle_beta   90.00
_cell.angle_gamma   90.00
#
_symmetry.space_group_name_H-M   'P 1'
#
loop_
_entity.id
_entity.type
_entity.pdbx_description
1 polymer ?
#
loop_
_entity_poly.entity_id
_entity_poly.type
_entity_poly.pdbx_seq_one_letter_code
_entity_poly.pdbx_strand_id
1 'polypeptide(L)'
;GFFVRVEPFTSLFIESNGKFDGPKRMLSDVQKAWETIWESTQCNNELTPEWFYLPRIFINKSCIDFGTNDNNENVSDVAIPSKFDSQHFLYCMHLRKALRNYHYSKHLNFWIDLIFGSKQQKKKLYERIFRIRNSKILRRF
;
A
#
# COMPACT_ATOMS: atom_id res chain seq x y z
N GLY A 1 3.55 -2.27 -7.25
CA GLY A 1 2.62 -1.12 -7.32
C GLY A 1 1.16 -1.59 -7.31
N PHE A 2 0.24 -0.79 -6.77
CA PHE A 2 -1.17 -1.19 -6.60
C PHE A 2 -1.94 -1.38 -7.93
N PHE A 3 -1.54 -0.69 -9.00
CA PHE A 3 -2.28 -0.63 -10.26
C PHE A 3 -1.83 -1.61 -11.34
N VAL A 4 -0.91 -2.51 -11.05
CA VAL A 4 -0.31 -3.42 -12.06
C VAL A 4 -1.33 -4.32 -12.77
N ARG A 5 -2.56 -4.43 -12.25
CA ARG A 5 -3.69 -5.21 -12.82
C ARG A 5 -4.66 -4.38 -13.67
N VAL A 6 -4.42 -3.08 -13.83
CA VAL A 6 -5.35 -2.15 -14.48
C VAL A 6 -4.63 -1.41 -15.59
N GLU A 7 -5.16 -1.45 -16.81
CA GLU A 7 -4.67 -0.61 -17.91
C GLU A 7 -4.99 0.88 -17.67
N PRO A 8 -4.12 1.82 -18.11
CA PRO A 8 -2.88 1.61 -18.88
C PRO A 8 -1.65 1.28 -18.00
N PHE A 9 -1.81 1.17 -16.68
CA PHE A 9 -0.69 1.02 -15.75
C PHE A 9 0.06 -0.31 -15.92
N THR A 10 -0.64 -1.37 -16.32
CA THR A 10 -0.02 -2.65 -16.70
C THR A 10 0.96 -2.45 -17.86
N SER A 11 0.50 -1.89 -18.98
CA SER A 11 1.35 -1.64 -20.15
C SER A 11 2.52 -0.71 -19.83
N LEU A 12 2.25 0.40 -19.14
CA LEU A 12 3.29 1.36 -18.73
C LEU A 12 4.34 0.74 -17.80
N PHE A 13 3.94 -0.18 -16.92
CA PHE A 13 4.86 -0.87 -16.04
C PHE A 13 5.82 -1.76 -16.82
N ILE A 14 5.31 -2.51 -17.81
CA ILE A 14 6.11 -3.36 -18.68
C ILE A 14 7.03 -2.52 -19.57
N GLU A 15 6.52 -1.44 -20.15
CA GLU A 15 7.32 -0.54 -20.99
C GLU A 15 8.49 0.08 -20.22
N SER A 16 8.25 0.47 -18.97
CA SER A 16 9.28 1.11 -18.13
C SER A 16 10.32 0.13 -17.58
N ASN A 17 9.91 -1.08 -17.20
CA ASN A 17 10.76 -2.05 -16.49
C ASN A 17 11.15 -3.28 -17.32
N GLY A 18 10.62 -3.43 -18.53
CA GLY A 18 10.76 -4.59 -19.41
C GLY A 18 9.97 -5.84 -18.97
N LYS A 19 9.68 -5.98 -17.67
CA LYS A 19 8.93 -7.10 -17.09
C LYS A 19 8.26 -6.71 -15.77
N PHE A 20 7.36 -7.56 -15.29
CA PHE A 20 6.79 -7.39 -13.95
C PHE A 20 7.84 -7.52 -12.84
N ASP A 21 7.56 -6.87 -11.71
CA ASP A 21 8.32 -7.08 -10.49
C ASP A 21 8.23 -8.55 -10.04
N GLY A 22 9.25 -9.03 -9.33
CA GLY A 22 9.18 -10.35 -8.71
C GLY A 22 7.92 -10.51 -7.83
N PRO A 23 7.27 -11.69 -7.83
CA PRO A 23 6.00 -11.96 -7.14
C PRO A 23 5.95 -11.47 -5.69
N LYS A 24 7.07 -11.52 -4.97
CA LYS A 24 7.22 -11.06 -3.57
C LYS A 24 6.96 -9.56 -3.38
N ARG A 25 7.22 -8.74 -4.39
CA ARG A 25 7.07 -7.27 -4.33
C ARG A 25 5.71 -6.80 -4.84
N MET A 26 4.91 -7.73 -5.35
CA MET A 26 3.57 -7.45 -5.85
C MET A 26 2.57 -7.53 -4.71
N LEU A 27 1.53 -6.68 -4.78
CA LEU A 27 0.38 -6.83 -3.90
C LEU A 27 -0.36 -8.10 -4.32
N SER A 28 -0.29 -9.14 -3.48
CA SER A 28 -0.99 -10.42 -3.66
C SER A 28 -2.03 -10.67 -2.56
N ASP A 29 -1.84 -10.06 -1.39
CA ASP A 29 -2.73 -10.23 -0.23
C ASP A 29 -2.75 -8.94 0.59
N VAL A 30 -3.94 -8.41 0.85
CA VAL A 30 -4.16 -7.18 1.61
C VAL A 30 -3.68 -7.32 3.06
N GLN A 31 -3.92 -8.47 3.68
CA GLN A 31 -3.57 -8.69 5.08
C GLN A 31 -2.06 -8.82 5.25
N LYS A 32 -1.39 -9.61 4.39
CA LYS A 32 0.08 -9.70 4.39
C LYS A 32 0.73 -8.34 4.13
N ALA A 33 0.15 -7.54 3.22
CA ALA A 33 0.65 -6.19 2.95
C ALA A 33 0.51 -5.27 4.17
N TRP A 34 -0.60 -5.36 4.91
CA TRP A 34 -0.80 -4.62 6.15
C TRP A 34 0.22 -5.02 7.23
N GLU A 35 0.42 -6.32 7.44
CA GLU A 35 1.42 -6.86 8.38
C GLU A 35 2.83 -6.39 8.02
N THR A 36 3.19 -6.42 6.73
CA THR A 36 4.49 -5.94 6.25
C THR A 36 4.70 -4.45 6.55
N ILE A 37 3.68 -3.61 6.34
CA ILE A 37 3.73 -2.18 6.64
C ILE A 37 3.84 -1.94 8.15
N TRP A 38 3.18 -2.77 8.96
CA TRP A 38 3.21 -2.65 10.41
C TRP A 38 4.57 -3.04 11.01
N GLU A 39 5.21 -4.09 10.50
CA GLU A 39 6.46 -4.61 11.02
C GLU A 39 7.70 -3.88 10.49
N SER A 40 7.63 -3.36 9.26
CA SER A 40 8.78 -2.75 8.59
C SER A 40 8.83 -1.24 8.76
N THR A 41 9.89 -0.75 9.40
CA THR A 41 10.19 0.69 9.47
C THR A 41 10.55 1.34 8.12
N GLN A 42 10.74 0.53 7.08
CA GLN A 42 11.05 1.00 5.73
C GLN A 42 9.81 1.12 4.83
N CYS A 43 8.68 0.55 5.26
CA CYS A 43 7.44 0.54 4.50
C CYS A 43 6.51 1.67 4.96
N ASN A 44 6.60 2.83 4.29
CA ASN A 44 5.77 4.00 4.57
C ASN A 44 4.65 4.17 3.53
N ASN A 45 4.13 3.07 3.00
CA ASN A 45 3.13 3.10 1.94
C ASN A 45 1.78 3.50 2.51
N GLU A 46 1.16 4.52 1.94
CA GLU A 46 -0.22 4.89 2.23
C GLU A 46 -1.16 4.37 1.14
N LEU A 47 -2.43 4.18 1.51
CA LEU A 47 -3.47 3.78 0.56
C LEU A 47 -3.76 4.93 -0.41
N THR A 48 -3.99 4.58 -1.68
CA THR A 48 -4.45 5.54 -2.69
C THR A 48 -5.97 5.60 -2.72
N PRO A 49 -6.58 6.67 -3.26
CA PRO A 49 -8.04 6.82 -3.33
C PRO A 49 -8.78 5.63 -3.95
N GLU A 50 -8.16 4.96 -4.91
CA GLU A 50 -8.73 3.86 -5.71
C GLU A 50 -9.12 2.65 -4.84
N TRP A 51 -8.47 2.45 -3.70
CA TRP A 51 -8.87 1.43 -2.73
C TRP A 51 -10.32 1.59 -2.24
N PHE A 52 -10.85 2.82 -2.25
CA PHE A 52 -12.17 3.16 -1.72
C PHE A 52 -13.27 3.20 -2.77
N TYR A 53 -12.96 3.02 -4.06
CA TYR A 53 -13.97 3.09 -5.12
C TYR A 53 -13.71 2.24 -6.37
N LEU A 54 -12.50 1.70 -6.58
CA LEU A 54 -12.13 0.96 -7.78
C LEU A 54 -11.72 -0.48 -7.44
N PRO A 55 -12.67 -1.44 -7.38
CA PRO A 55 -12.36 -2.83 -7.07
C PRO A 55 -11.42 -3.49 -8.08
N ARG A 56 -11.35 -2.96 -9.29
CA ARG A 56 -10.53 -3.49 -10.40
C ARG A 56 -9.04 -3.55 -10.05
N ILE A 57 -8.56 -2.74 -9.10
CA ILE A 57 -7.15 -2.80 -8.67
C ILE A 57 -6.80 -4.15 -8.02
N PHE A 58 -7.80 -4.88 -7.53
CA PHE A 58 -7.62 -6.18 -6.88
C PHE A 58 -7.85 -7.37 -7.81
N ILE A 59 -8.37 -7.14 -9.02
CA ILE A 59 -8.84 -8.21 -9.91
C ILE A 59 -7.96 -8.27 -11.16
N ASN A 60 -7.36 -9.43 -11.41
CA ASN A 60 -6.60 -9.75 -12.62
C ASN A 60 -7.53 -10.13 -13.77
N LYS A 61 -8.38 -9.20 -14.20
CA LYS A 61 -9.36 -9.43 -15.28
C LYS A 61 -8.69 -9.81 -16.61
N SER A 62 -7.46 -9.35 -16.84
CA SER A 62 -6.70 -9.59 -18.06
C SER A 62 -5.96 -10.93 -18.06
N CYS A 63 -6.11 -11.76 -17.02
CA CYS A 63 -5.45 -13.06 -16.88
C CYS A 63 -3.92 -12.99 -17.07
N ILE A 64 -3.31 -11.92 -16.56
CA ILE A 64 -1.87 -11.70 -16.67
C ILE A 64 -1.14 -12.73 -15.81
N ASP A 65 -0.07 -13.31 -16.35
CA ASP A 65 0.83 -14.16 -15.56
C ASP A 65 1.78 -13.31 -14.73
N PHE A 66 1.57 -13.30 -13.41
CA PHE A 66 2.45 -12.63 -12.46
C PHE A 66 3.45 -13.60 -11.81
N GLY A 67 3.47 -14.87 -12.19
CA GLY A 67 4.30 -15.92 -11.61
C GLY A 67 3.82 -16.43 -10.26
N THR A 68 4.67 -17.20 -9.58
CA THR A 68 4.34 -17.88 -8.32
C THR A 68 5.05 -17.23 -7.13
N ASN A 69 4.37 -17.18 -5.98
CA ASN A 69 4.98 -16.75 -4.73
C ASN A 69 5.89 -17.85 -4.14
N ASP A 70 6.53 -17.57 -2.99
CA ASP A 70 7.42 -18.51 -2.30
C ASP A 70 6.74 -19.82 -1.86
N ASN A 71 5.42 -19.80 -1.75
CA ASN A 71 4.61 -20.97 -1.40
C ASN A 71 4.16 -21.75 -2.65
N ASN A 72 4.71 -21.44 -3.82
CA ASN A 72 4.29 -21.96 -5.13
C ASN A 72 2.82 -21.67 -5.49
N GLU A 73 2.20 -20.67 -4.87
CA GLU A 73 0.85 -20.23 -5.22
C GLU A 73 0.93 -19.21 -6.37
N ASN A 74 0.06 -19.37 -7.36
CA ASN A 74 -0.01 -18.44 -8.49
C ASN A 74 -0.53 -17.07 -8.02
N VAL A 75 0.20 -16.01 -8.34
CA VAL A 75 -0.23 -14.64 -8.08
C VAL A 75 -1.20 -14.22 -9.18
N SER A 76 -2.48 -14.02 -8.81
CA SER A 76 -3.50 -13.54 -9.72
C SER A 76 -4.30 -12.41 -9.07
N ASP A 77 -5.55 -12.64 -8.69
CA ASP A 77 -6.34 -11.70 -7.89
C ASP A 77 -5.69 -11.45 -6.52
N VAL A 78 -5.88 -10.25 -5.99
CA VAL A 78 -5.43 -9.90 -4.65
C VAL A 78 -6.36 -10.54 -3.64
N ALA A 79 -5.79 -11.32 -2.71
CA ALA A 79 -6.53 -11.86 -1.58
C ALA A 79 -7.01 -10.73 -0.66
N ILE A 80 -8.28 -10.79 -0.29
CA ILE A 80 -8.94 -9.88 0.64
C ILE A 80 -9.40 -10.66 1.88
N PRO A 81 -9.70 -9.98 3.00
CA PRO A 81 -10.16 -10.67 4.20
C PRO A 81 -11.36 -11.59 3.96
N SER A 82 -11.33 -12.79 4.55
CA SER A 82 -12.32 -13.86 4.31
C SER A 82 -13.77 -13.44 4.55
N LYS A 83 -14.02 -12.49 5.45
CA LYS A 83 -15.35 -11.90 5.73
C LYS A 83 -16.05 -11.25 4.52
N PHE A 84 -15.35 -11.09 3.39
CA PHE A 84 -15.91 -10.54 2.15
C PHE A 84 -16.12 -11.59 1.06
N ASP A 85 -15.90 -12.89 1.34
CA ASP A 85 -16.15 -14.00 0.40
C ASP A 85 -15.57 -13.77 -1.01
N SER A 86 -14.34 -13.24 -1.08
CA SER A 86 -13.65 -12.87 -2.33
C SER A 86 -14.38 -11.83 -3.19
N GLN A 87 -15.38 -11.14 -2.66
CA GLN A 87 -16.08 -10.04 -3.33
C GLN A 87 -15.34 -8.72 -3.11
N HIS A 88 -14.38 -8.40 -3.99
CA HIS A 88 -13.58 -7.15 -3.90
C HIS A 88 -14.42 -5.88 -3.87
N PHE A 89 -15.59 -5.88 -4.51
CA PHE A 89 -16.53 -4.76 -4.43
C PHE A 89 -17.01 -4.50 -3.00
N LEU A 90 -17.38 -5.55 -2.25
CA LEU A 90 -17.80 -5.42 -0.86
C LEU A 90 -16.66 -4.91 0.02
N TYR A 91 -15.43 -5.35 -0.25
CA TYR A 91 -14.25 -4.83 0.44
C TYR A 91 -14.04 -3.33 0.20
N CYS A 92 -14.10 -2.86 -1.05
CA CYS A 92 -14.04 -1.43 -1.37
C CYS A 92 -15.14 -0.63 -0.68
N MET A 93 -16.38 -1.14 -0.71
CA MET A 93 -17.52 -0.49 -0.06
C MET A 93 -17.36 -0.43 1.46
N HIS A 94 -16.79 -1.47 2.07
CA HIS A 94 -16.46 -1.48 3.49
C HIS A 94 -15.44 -0.40 3.84
N LEU A 95 -14.34 -0.29 3.08
CA LEU A 95 -13.34 0.76 3.28
C LEU A 95 -13.96 2.17 3.13
N ARG A 96 -14.80 2.37 2.11
CA ARG A 96 -15.51 3.63 1.90
C ARG A 96 -16.45 3.98 3.06
N LYS A 97 -17.16 2.98 3.61
CA LYS A 97 -18.02 3.15 4.78
C LYS A 97 -17.20 3.49 6.02
N ALA A 98 -16.03 2.88 6.19
CA ALA A 98 -15.11 3.18 7.28
C ALA A 98 -14.68 4.66 7.25
N LEU A 99 -14.25 5.21 6.12
CA LEU A 99 -13.87 6.63 6.03
C LEU A 99 -15.00 7.60 6.46
N ARG A 100 -16.25 7.26 6.18
CA ARG A 100 -17.44 8.06 6.53
C ARG A 100 -17.90 7.89 7.97
N ASN A 101 -17.36 6.93 8.71
CA ASN A 101 -17.73 6.72 10.10
C ASN A 101 -17.23 7.90 10.94
N TYR A 102 -18.11 8.38 11.83
CA TYR A 102 -17.88 9.55 12.68
C TYR A 102 -16.53 9.50 13.41
N HIS A 103 -16.16 8.33 13.94
CA HIS A 103 -14.91 8.14 14.66
C HIS A 103 -13.69 8.50 13.79
N TYR A 104 -13.59 7.93 12.59
CA TYR A 104 -12.47 8.22 11.69
C TYR A 104 -12.54 9.62 11.11
N SER A 105 -13.74 10.11 10.78
CA SER A 105 -13.95 11.47 10.26
C SER A 105 -13.48 12.54 11.26
N LYS A 106 -13.70 12.36 12.57
CA LYS A 106 -13.26 13.29 13.61
C LYS A 106 -11.73 13.37 13.75
N HIS A 107 -11.01 12.35 13.30
CA HIS A 107 -9.56 12.25 13.40
C HIS A 107 -8.83 12.46 12.06
N LEU A 108 -9.56 12.56 10.95
CA LEU A 108 -8.99 12.69 9.61
C LEU A 108 -8.13 13.96 9.48
N ASN A 109 -8.51 15.04 10.16
CA ASN A 109 -7.74 16.29 10.20
C ASN A 109 -6.33 16.10 10.75
N PHE A 110 -6.09 15.12 11.63
CA PHE A 110 -4.74 14.83 12.12
C PHE A 110 -3.85 14.21 11.05
N TRP A 111 -4.40 13.31 10.23
CA TRP A 111 -3.68 12.76 9.08
C TRP A 111 -3.43 13.85 8.02
N ILE A 112 -4.41 14.70 7.74
CA ILE A 112 -4.25 15.84 6.81
C ILE A 112 -3.13 16.77 7.29
N ASP A 113 -3.07 17.10 8.59
CA ASP A 113 -2.01 17.96 9.14
C ASP A 113 -0.62 17.30 9.09
N LEU A 114 -0.54 15.96 9.15
CA LEU A 114 0.70 15.22 8.96
C LEU A 114 1.19 15.23 7.50
N ILE A 115 0.28 15.09 6.52
CA ILE A 115 0.64 14.99 5.11
C ILE A 115 0.81 16.36 4.46
N PHE A 116 -0.12 17.29 4.71
CA PHE A 116 -0.21 18.59 4.03
C PHE A 116 -0.04 19.78 4.98
N GLY A 117 -0.13 19.58 6.29
CA GLY A 117 -0.13 20.65 7.28
C GLY A 117 1.22 20.91 7.95
N SER A 118 1.14 21.62 9.07
CA SER A 118 2.29 22.14 9.80
C SER A 118 3.19 21.05 10.40
N LYS A 119 2.63 19.87 10.68
CA LYS A 119 3.36 18.74 11.25
C LYS A 119 4.23 18.02 10.22
N GLN A 120 4.03 18.24 8.92
CA GLN A 120 4.89 17.69 7.87
C GLN A 120 6.36 18.12 8.04
N GLN A 121 6.60 19.39 8.42
CA GLN A 121 7.95 19.92 8.65
C GLN A 121 8.59 19.38 9.93
N LYS A 122 7.80 19.21 11.00
CA LYS A 122 8.28 18.63 12.26
C LYS A 122 8.69 17.16 12.07
N LYS A 123 7.92 16.36 11.33
CA LYS A 123 8.28 14.97 10.98
C LYS A 123 9.64 14.90 10.28
N LYS A 124 9.85 15.75 9.27
CA LYS A 124 11.14 15.87 8.56
C LYS A 124 12.27 16.25 9.51
N LEU A 125 12.05 17.15 10.47
CA LEU A 125 13.06 17.57 11.45
C LEU A 125 13.43 16.44 12.42
N TYR A 126 12.45 15.71 12.97
CA TYR A 126 12.72 14.55 13.84
C TYR A 126 13.46 13.45 13.10
N GLU A 127 13.07 13.12 11.87
CA GLU A 127 13.79 12.17 11.03
C GLU A 127 15.22 12.65 10.69
N ARG A 128 15.42 13.95 10.46
CA ARG A 128 16.76 14.54 10.24
C ARG A 128 17.64 14.45 11.48
N ILE A 129 17.12 14.83 12.65
CA ILE A 129 17.83 14.76 13.94
C ILE A 129 18.15 13.30 14.30
N PHE A 130 17.20 12.37 14.07
CA PHE A 130 17.40 10.95 14.30
C PHE A 130 18.45 10.34 13.37
N ARG A 131 18.47 10.73 12.08
CA ARG A 131 19.51 10.33 11.12
C ARG A 131 20.87 10.94 11.47
N ILE A 132 20.94 12.17 11.94
CA ILE A 132 22.18 12.82 12.39
C ILE A 132 22.75 12.11 13.62
N ARG A 133 21.92 11.83 14.64
CA ARG A 133 22.31 11.08 15.85
C ARG A 133 22.76 9.64 15.56
N ASN A 134 22.19 8.98 14.55
CA ASN A 134 22.57 7.60 14.17
C ASN A 134 23.61 7.51 13.05
N SER A 135 23.99 8.63 12.42
CA SER A 135 25.17 8.68 11.56
C SER A 135 26.42 8.56 12.43
N LYS A 136 27.42 7.80 11.98
CA LYS A 136 28.63 7.41 12.72
C LYS A 136 29.52 8.56 13.23
N ILE A 137 29.08 9.81 13.18
CA ILE A 137 29.85 11.02 13.52
C ILE A 137 29.79 11.38 15.02
N LEU A 138 28.87 10.81 15.81
CA LEU A 138 28.76 11.09 17.26
C LEU A 138 28.86 9.83 18.15
N ARG A 139 29.66 8.82 17.75
CA ARG A 139 30.09 7.73 18.66
C ARG A 139 31.49 7.96 19.25
N ARG A 140 31.90 9.22 19.37
CA ARG A 140 33.06 9.66 20.14
C ARG A 140 32.62 10.87 20.94
N PHE A 141 31.86 10.64 22.00
CA PHE A 141 31.91 11.26 23.32
C PHE A 141 30.94 10.48 24.21
#